data_AF-A0A7C7M580-F1
#
_entry.id   AF-A0A7C7M580-F1
#
_cell.length_a   1.000
_cell.length_b   1.000
_cell.length_c   1.000
_cell.angle_alpha   90.00
_cell.angle_beta   90.00
_cell.angle_gamma   90.00
#
_symmetry.space_group_name_H-M   'P 1'
#
loop_
_entity.id
_entity.type
_entity.pdbx_description
1 polymer ?
#
loop_
_entity_poly.entity_id
_entity_poly.type
_entity_poly.pdbx_seq_one_letter_code
_entity_poly.pdbx_strand_id
1 'polypeptide(L)' 'MPVRILVTGGTFDREYDEITGELYFKDTHMREILELGRSKLEVKI' A
#
# COMPACT_ATOMS: atom_id res chain seq x y z
N MET A 1 10.79 17.35 -10.96
CA MET A 1 11.23 16.96 -9.60
C MET A 1 10.85 15.51 -9.37
N PRO A 2 11.82 14.60 -9.16
CA PRO A 2 11.51 13.22 -8.82
C PRO A 2 11.14 13.10 -7.34
N VAL A 3 10.03 12.40 -7.04
CA VAL A 3 9.65 12.00 -5.68
C VAL A 3 9.92 10.52 -5.55
N ARG A 4 10.59 10.10 -4.47
CA ARG A 4 10.85 8.68 -4.16
C ARG A 4 10.09 8.30 -2.90
N ILE A 5 9.26 7.26 -3.00
CA ILE A 5 8.54 6.68 -1.87
C ILE A 5 9.32 5.44 -1.43
N LEU A 6 9.63 5.34 -0.13
CA LEU A 6 10.26 4.18 0.47
C LEU A 6 9.24 3.52 1.40
N VAL A 7 8.72 2.36 0.99
CA VAL A 7 7.77 1.61 1.81
C VAL A 7 8.55 0.56 2.61
N THR A 8 8.46 0.64 3.94
CA THR A 8 9.14 -0.27 4.87
C THR A 8 8.19 -1.31 5.47
N GLY A 9 6.96 -1.40 4.98
CA GLY A 9 5.91 -2.19 5.61
C GLY A 9 5.23 -1.49 6.77
N GLY A 10 4.61 -2.28 7.64
CA GLY A 10 3.95 -1.82 8.87
C GLY A 10 2.47 -2.17 8.88
N THR A 11 1.72 -1.55 9.79
CA THR A 11 0.27 -1.79 9.91
C THR A 11 -0.52 -1.42 8.66
N PHE A 12 0.03 -0.55 7.82
CA PHE A 12 -0.56 -0.18 6.53
C PHE A 12 -0.60 -1.32 5.53
N ASP A 13 0.29 -2.32 5.62
CA ASP A 13 0.34 -3.45 4.69
C ASP A 13 -0.25 -4.73 5.31
N ARG A 14 -0.92 -4.61 6.46
CA ARG A 14 -1.65 -5.73 7.08
C ARG A 14 -3.04 -5.82 6.47
N GLU A 15 -3.36 -6.98 5.95
CA GLU A 15 -4.72 -7.37 5.62
C GLU A 15 -5.24 -8.35 6.69
N TYR A 16 -6.54 -8.26 6.97
CA TYR A 16 -7.23 -9.20 7.84
C TYR A 16 -8.03 -10.15 6.96
N ASP A 17 -7.73 -11.43 7.06
CA ASP A 17 -8.56 -12.46 6.44
C ASP A 17 -9.77 -12.72 7.34
N GLU A 18 -10.95 -12.28 6.90
CA GLU A 18 -12.20 -12.47 7.65
C GLU A 18 -12.68 -13.93 7.69
N ILE A 19 -12.15 -14.81 6.84
CA ILE A 19 -12.51 -16.23 6.78
C ILE A 19 -11.68 -17.03 7.78
N THR A 20 -10.36 -16.80 7.80
CA THR A 20 -9.42 -17.52 8.69
C THR A 20 -9.20 -16.82 10.03
N GLY A 21 -9.47 -15.51 10.10
CA GLY A 21 -9.24 -14.68 11.28
C GLY A 21 -7.79 -14.24 11.46
N GLU A 22 -6.95 -14.38 10.43
CA GLU A 22 -5.52 -14.10 10.53
C GLU A 22 -5.14 -12.73 9.95
N LEU A 23 -4.20 -12.06 10.62
CA LEU A 23 -3.52 -10.88 10.09
C LEU A 23 -2.31 -11.33 9.30
N TYR A 24 -2.26 -10.96 8.02
CA TYR A 24 -1.15 -11.28 7.15
C TYR A 24 -0.64 -10.02 6.44
N PHE A 25 0.63 -10.06 6.04
CA PHE A 25 1.24 -9.01 5.23
C PHE A 25 1.26 -9.46 3.78
N LYS A 26 0.76 -8.62 2.87
CA LYS A 26 0.74 -8.89 1.43
C LYS A 26 1.61 -7.88 0.68
N ASP A 27 1.20 -7.52 -0.54
CA ASP A 27 1.77 -6.43 -1.31
C ASP A 27 1.41 -5.08 -0.67
N THR A 28 2.21 -4.05 -0.94
CA THR A 28 1.94 -2.74 -0.37
C THR A 28 0.65 -2.12 -0.93
N HIS A 29 -0.17 -1.54 -0.05
CA HIS A 29 -1.35 -0.76 -0.45
C HIS A 29 -1.01 0.61 -1.03
N MET A 30 0.27 0.95 -1.21
CA MET A 30 0.69 2.27 -1.64
C MET A 30 0.08 2.69 -2.99
N ARG A 31 -0.13 1.74 -3.92
CA ARG A 31 -0.78 2.05 -5.21
C ARG A 31 -2.21 2.54 -5.00
N GLU A 32 -3.00 1.79 -4.23
CA GLU A 32 -4.39 2.11 -3.95
C GLU A 32 -4.52 3.43 -3.18
N ILE A 33 -3.65 3.68 -2.19
CA ILE A 33 -3.63 4.94 -1.44
C ILE A 33 -3.39 6.14 -2.37
N LEU A 34 -2.48 6.02 -3.35
CA LEU A 34 -2.22 7.10 -4.30
C LEU A 34 -3.39 7.32 -5.27
N GLU A 35 -4.07 6.26 -5.69
CA GLU A 35 -5.27 6.33 -6.51
C GLU A 35 -6.42 7.02 -5.75
N LEU A 36 -6.69 6.61 -4.50
CA LEU A 36 -7.68 7.23 -3.62
C LEU A 36 -7.38 8.70 -3.33
N GLY A 37 -6.09 9.04 -3.18
CA GLY A 37 -5.59 10.40 -3.06
C GLY A 37 -5.65 11.22 -4.36
N ARG A 38 -6.14 10.64 -5.46
CA ARG A 38 -6.21 11.26 -6.80
C ARG A 38 -4.86 11.75 -7.32
N SER A 39 -3.79 11.04 -6.96
CA SER A 39 -2.46 11.29 -7.52
C SER A 39 -2.49 11.03 -9.01
N LYS A 40 -2.06 12.01 -9.81
CA LYS A 40 -1.91 11.89 -11.28
C LYS A 40 -0.46 11.63 -11.69
N LEU A 41 0.42 11.44 -10.72
CA LEU A 41 1.83 11.18 -10.98
C LEU A 41 1.99 9.74 -11.46
N GLU A 42 2.84 9.53 -12.46
CA GLU A 42 3.25 8.20 -12.87
C GLU A 42 4.17 7.62 -11.80
N VAL A 43 3.67 6.61 -11.08
CA VAL A 43 4.36 5.99 -9.94
C VAL A 43 4.83 4.59 -10.33
N LYS A 44 6.11 4.31 -10.10
CA LYS A 44 6.66 2.95 -10.18
C LYS A 44 6.85 2.44 -8.76
N ILE A 45 5.91 1.60 -8.32
CA ILE A 45 5.87 0.92 -7.01
C ILE A 45 6.32 -0.51 -7.23
#